data_AF-A0A2L2YRH5-F1
#
_entry.id   AF-A0A2L2YRH5-F1
#
_cell.length_a   1.000
_cell.length_b   1.000
_cell.length_c   1.000
_cell.angle_alpha   90.00
_cell.angle_beta   90.00
_cell.angle_gamma   90.00
#
_symmetry.space_group_name_H-M   'P 1'
#
loop_
_entity.id
_entity.type
_entity.pdbx_description
1 polymer ?
#
loop_
_entity_poly.entity_id
_entity_poly.type
_entity_poly.pdbx_seq_one_letter_code
_entity_poly.pdbx_strand_id
1 'polypeptide(L)'
;KRGDVLDCHNYRGISLLCVAYKVFSNILFEHLSPIVDSAIGDYQRGLRKGRSTGDQILTLPPTLVKCREFGIESHHTFVDF
;
A
#
# COMPACT_ATOMS: atom_id res chain seq x y z
N LYS A 1 6.39 14.16 2.30
CA LYS A 1 7.59 13.65 3.02
C LYS A 1 7.68 14.41 4.34
N ARG A 2 8.25 13.82 5.40
CA ARG A 2 8.72 14.63 6.53
C ARG A 2 9.89 15.47 6.01
N GLY A 3 9.64 16.76 5.80
CA GLY A 3 10.55 17.73 5.21
C GLY A 3 9.95 19.12 5.38
N ASP A 4 10.77 20.16 5.19
CA ASP A 4 10.30 21.54 5.30
C ASP A 4 9.26 21.82 4.21
N VAL A 5 8.13 22.42 4.60
CA VAL A 5 7.02 22.78 3.71
C VAL A 5 7.40 23.97 2.82
N LEU A 6 8.38 24.77 3.26
CA LEU A 6 8.90 25.93 2.53
C LEU A 6 9.98 25.56 1.51
N ASP A 7 10.51 24.34 1.57
CA ASP A 7 11.48 23.85 0.60
C ASP A 7 10.78 23.42 -0.70
N CYS A 8 10.98 24.20 -1.77
CA CYS A 8 10.43 23.94 -3.09
C CYS A 8 10.83 22.56 -3.65
N HIS A 9 11.96 21.98 -3.24
CA HIS A 9 12.36 20.63 -3.66
C HIS A 9 11.48 19.52 -3.08
N ASN A 10 10.72 19.80 -2.01
CA ASN A 10 9.76 18.87 -1.41
C ASN A 10 8.36 18.94 -2.03
N TYR A 11 8.13 19.83 -2.99
CA TYR A 11 6.83 19.97 -3.63
C TYR A 11 6.48 18.73 -4.46
N ARG A 12 5.32 18.13 -4.17
CA ARG A 12 4.73 17.05 -4.97
C ARG A 12 3.45 17.55 -5.63
N GLY A 13 3.50 17.74 -6.94
CA GLY A 13 2.36 18.20 -7.72
C GLY A 13 1.18 17.24 -7.62
N ILE A 14 -0.03 17.79 -7.51
CA ILE A 14 -1.28 17.04 -7.56
C ILE A 14 -2.05 17.49 -8.81
N SER A 15 -2.42 16.54 -9.66
CA SER A 15 -3.28 16.81 -10.81
C SER A 15 -4.75 16.61 -10.43
N LEU A 16 -5.59 17.60 -10.71
CA LEU A 16 -7.02 17.53 -10.47
C LEU A 16 -7.75 17.10 -11.74
N LEU A 17 -8.50 16.00 -11.66
CA LEU A 17 -9.41 15.57 -12.71
C LEU A 17 -10.69 16.42 -12.71
N CYS A 18 -11.27 16.66 -13.89
CA CYS A 18 -12.60 17.26 -13.99
C CYS A 18 -13.66 16.33 -13.38
N VAL A 19 -14.83 16.88 -13.05
CA VAL A 19 -15.90 16.14 -12.36
C VAL A 19 -16.33 14.90 -13.16
N ALA A 20 -16.54 15.03 -14.47
CA ALA A 20 -16.95 13.92 -15.33
C ALA A 20 -15.93 12.78 -15.31
N TYR A 21 -14.62 13.09 -15.40
CA TYR A 21 -13.57 12.09 -15.33
C TYR A 21 -13.48 11.41 -13.96
N LYS A 22 -13.72 12.13 -12.86
CA LYS A 22 -13.77 11.52 -11.52
C LYS A 22 -14.88 10.48 -11.42
N VAL A 23 -16.08 10.82 -11.88
CA VAL A 23 -17.23 9.89 -11.89
C VAL A 23 -16.89 8.65 -12.73
N PHE A 24 -16.36 8.84 -13.93
CA PHE A 24 -15.96 7.73 -14.80
C PHE A 24 -14.87 6.86 -14.16
N SER A 25 -13.87 7.46 -13.53
CA SER A 25 -12.79 6.72 -12.86
C SER A 25 -13.30 5.87 -11.69
N ASN A 26 -14.32 6.34 -10.96
CA ASN A 26 -14.93 5.56 -9.88
C ASN A 26 -15.72 4.36 -10.45
N ILE A 27 -16.44 4.54 -11.55
CA ILE A 27 -17.14 3.44 -12.23
C ILE A 27 -16.13 2.37 -12.65
N LEU A 28 -15.04 2.80 -13.30
CA LEU A 28 -13.97 1.89 -13.73
C LEU A 28 -13.32 1.17 -12.53
N PHE A 29 -13.07 1.88 -11.44
CA PHE A 29 -12.52 1.32 -10.21
C PHE A 29 -13.41 0.20 -9.64
N GLU A 30 -14.71 0.42 -9.52
CA GLU A 30 -15.65 -0.58 -9.01
C GLU A 30 -15.70 -1.84 -9.88
N HIS A 31 -15.60 -1.69 -11.21
CA HIS A 31 -15.54 -2.82 -12.13
C HIS A 31 -14.22 -3.61 -12.04
N LEU A 32 -13.10 -2.93 -11.82
CA LEU A 32 -11.78 -3.56 -11.76
C LEU A 32 -11.46 -4.15 -10.38
N SER A 33 -12.01 -3.58 -9.30
CA SER A 33 -11.75 -4.04 -7.93
C SER A 33 -11.86 -5.55 -7.76
N PRO A 34 -12.95 -6.25 -8.18
CA PRO A 34 -13.05 -7.69 -7.99
C PRO A 34 -12.02 -8.50 -8.79
N ILE A 35 -11.63 -8.02 -9.97
CA ILE A 35 -10.65 -8.67 -10.84
C ILE A 35 -9.27 -8.57 -10.18
N VAL A 36 -8.90 -7.35 -9.79
CA VAL A 36 -7.64 -7.07 -9.09
C VAL A 36 -7.59 -7.81 -7.76
N ASP A 37 -8.71 -7.87 -7.03
CA ASP A 37 -8.75 -8.54 -5.73
C ASP A 37 -8.52 -10.05 -5.84
N SER A 38 -8.97 -10.67 -6.93
CA SER A 38 -8.70 -12.09 -7.24
C SER A 38 -7.28 -12.34 -7.74
N ALA A 39 -6.67 -11.37 -8.42
CA ALA A 39 -5.32 -11.48 -8.97
C ALA A 39 -4.24 -11.23 -7.91
N ILE A 40 -4.52 -10.36 -6.94
CA ILE A 40 -3.59 -9.95 -5.89
C ILE A 40 -3.75 -10.83 -4.65
N GLY A 41 -2.65 -11.43 -4.19
CA GLY A 41 -2.62 -12.26 -2.98
C GLY A 41 -2.72 -11.48 -1.66
N ASP A 42 -2.86 -12.21 -0.55
CA ASP A 42 -3.01 -11.64 0.80
C ASP A 42 -1.76 -10.92 1.33
N TYR A 43 -0.64 -10.97 0.60
CA TYR A 43 0.57 -10.23 0.91
C TYR A 43 0.41 -8.72 0.68
N GLN A 44 -0.42 -8.31 -0.29
CA GLN A 44 -0.69 -6.90 -0.56
C GLN A 44 -1.78 -6.39 0.37
N ARG A 45 -1.45 -5.39 1.19
CA ARG A 45 -2.36 -4.80 2.17
C ARG A 45 -2.70 -3.34 1.91
N GLY A 46 -1.82 -2.61 1.22
CA GLY A 46 -2.10 -1.24 0.80
C GLY A 46 -3.16 -1.19 -0.31
N LEU A 47 -3.99 -0.13 -0.30
CA LEU A 47 -5.00 0.15 -1.33
C LEU A 47 -6.04 -0.98 -1.53
N ARG A 48 -6.28 -1.77 -0.48
CA ARG A 48 -7.24 -2.89 -0.47
C ARG A 48 -8.38 -2.59 0.48
N LYS A 49 -9.62 -2.88 0.04
CA LYS A 49 -10.80 -2.71 0.89
C LYS A 49 -10.72 -3.66 2.09
N GLY A 50 -10.94 -3.13 3.30
CA GLY A 50 -10.92 -3.92 4.54
C GLY A 50 -9.53 -4.35 5.02
N ARG A 51 -8.44 -3.83 4.44
CA ARG A 51 -7.07 -4.03 4.93
C ARG A 51 -6.50 -2.71 5.41
N SER A 52 -5.80 -2.72 6.53
CA SER A 52 -5.15 -1.53 7.08
C SER A 52 -3.62 -1.66 7.11
N THR A 53 -2.94 -0.52 7.11
CA THR A 53 -1.48 -0.47 7.37
C THR A 53 -1.14 -1.04 8.75
N GLY A 54 -2.04 -0.85 9.74
CA GLY A 54 -1.88 -1.40 11.08
C GLY A 54 -1.78 -2.92 11.06
N ASP A 55 -2.64 -3.59 10.31
CA ASP A 55 -2.57 -5.04 10.16
C ASP A 55 -1.18 -5.46 9.68
N GLN A 56 -0.65 -4.78 8.66
CA GLN A 56 0.65 -5.10 8.05
C GLN A 56 1.79 -4.97 9.07
N ILE A 57 1.80 -3.90 9.85
CA ILE A 57 2.78 -3.67 10.91
C ILE A 57 2.68 -4.78 11.97
N LEU A 58 1.46 -5.16 12.37
CA LEU A 58 1.24 -6.16 13.41
C LEU A 58 1.55 -7.59 12.96
N THR A 59 1.57 -7.87 11.66
CA THR A 59 1.86 -9.23 11.14
C THR A 59 3.37 -9.53 11.08
N LEU A 60 4.21 -8.50 11.01
CA LEU A 60 5.67 -8.68 10.90
C LEU A 60 6.31 -9.27 12.19
N PRO A 61 6.07 -8.73 13.40
CA PRO A 61 6.67 -9.26 14.63
C PRO A 61 6.41 -10.74 14.92
N PRO A 62 5.17 -11.27 14.87
CA PRO A 62 4.93 -12.68 15.15
C PRO A 62 5.57 -13.60 14.09
N THR A 63 5.67 -13.14 12.84
CA THR A 63 6.35 -13.88 11.77
C THR A 63 7.85 -14.00 12.08
N LEU A 64 8.49 -12.90 12.49
CA LEU A 64 9.89 -12.87 12.89
C LEU A 64 10.20 -13.76 14.08
N VAL A 65 9.34 -13.71 15.11
CA VAL A 65 9.49 -14.55 16.31
C VAL A 65 9.41 -16.03 15.93
N LYS A 66 8.44 -16.42 15.09
CA LYS A 66 8.34 -17.80 14.60
C LYS A 66 9.57 -18.22 13.80
N CYS A 67 10.06 -17.39 12.87
CA CYS A 67 11.28 -17.70 12.14
C CYS A 67 12.46 -17.97 13.08
N ARG A 68 12.61 -17.17 14.14
CA ARG A 68 13.63 -17.38 15.17
C ARG A 68 13.42 -18.67 15.96
N GLU A 69 12.19 -19.00 16.35
CA GLU A 69 11.85 -20.23 17.08
C GLU A 69 12.18 -21.50 16.28
N PHE A 70 11.93 -21.49 14.98
CA PHE A 70 12.22 -22.62 14.09
C PHE A 70 13.65 -22.62 13.51
N GLY A 71 14.51 -21.68 13.93
CA GLY A 71 15.89 -21.58 13.42
C GLY A 71 15.98 -21.20 11.94
N ILE A 72 14.96 -20.56 11.39
CA ILE A 72 14.91 -20.11 10.00
C ILE A 72 15.61 -18.75 9.90
N GLU A 73 16.70 -18.69 9.15
CA GLU A 73 17.37 -17.43 8.82
C GLU A 73 16.44 -16.55 7.98
N SER A 74 16.23 -15.31 8.41
CA SER A 74 15.34 -14.35 7.76
C SER A 74 16.08 -13.05 7.44
N HIS A 75 15.92 -12.58 6.20
CA HIS A 75 16.48 -11.31 5.74
C HIS A 75 15.35 -10.39 5.27
N HIS A 76 15.47 -9.09 5.57
CA HIS A 76 14.47 -8.09 5.25
C HIS A 76 15.07 -6.96 4.43
N THR A 77 14.41 -6.62 3.33
CA THR A 77 14.82 -5.52 2.45
C THR A 77 13.67 -4.54 2.32
N PHE A 78 13.97 -3.26 2.54
CA PHE A 78 13.04 -2.17 2.28
C PHE A 78 13.25 -1.68 0.85
N VAL A 79 12.17 -1.66 0.06
CA VAL A 79 12.17 -1.20 -1.34
C VAL A 79 11.17 -0.05 -1.45
N ASP A 80 11.60 1.06 -2.04
CA ASP A 80 10.78 2.25 -2.33
C ASP A 80 10.97 2.64 -3.81
N PHE A 81 9.93 3.23 -4.42
CA PHE A 81 9.89 3.57 -5.85
C PHE A 81 9.93 5.08 -6.09
#